data_AF-A0A438GGI2-F1
#
_entry.id   AF-A0A438GGI2-F1
#
_cell.length_a   1.000
_cell.length_b   1.000
_cell.length_c   1.000
_cell.angle_alpha   90.00
_cell.angle_beta   90.00
_cell.angle_gamma   90.00
#
_symmetry.space_group_name_H-M   'P 1'
#
loop_
_entity.id
_entity.type
_entity.pdbx_description
1 polymer ?
#
loop_
_entity_poly.entity_id
_entity_poly.type
_entity_poly.pdbx_seq_one_letter_code
_entity_poly.pdbx_strand_id
1 'polypeptide(L)'
;MLNNSPCPYHLVQSCFTYLATSDFHENNIRVKPDLDALGALGDVGWYCIRAILFAVDYELPKSVKALPGTVFNEAGVQDFVIPVKEDSAAFSAGIESWFNDLVTGWKTMPSEHVVTTDLPQEALMVKEFSGLVADIKRNGSKLEQKWPTLSRKTQLVLDAVKVSIERGLEPVEL
;
A
#
# COMPACT_ATOMS: atom_id res chain seq x y z
N MET A 1 25.52 -7.65 -12.30
CA MET A 1 25.19 -6.27 -12.71
C MET A 1 23.91 -6.34 -13.50
N LEU A 2 22.78 -5.99 -12.88
CA LEU A 2 21.48 -5.92 -13.55
C LEU A 2 21.46 -4.62 -14.35
N ASN A 3 21.07 -4.69 -15.61
CA ASN A 3 21.03 -3.56 -16.54
C ASN A 3 20.06 -2.49 -16.03
N ASN A 4 20.59 -1.33 -15.65
CA ASN A 4 19.85 -0.11 -15.33
C ASN A 4 19.35 0.60 -16.59
N SER A 5 18.54 -0.09 -17.39
CA SER A 5 17.70 0.60 -18.38
C SER A 5 16.35 0.87 -17.71
N PRO A 6 15.94 2.13 -17.49
CA PRO A 6 14.63 2.41 -16.93
C PRO A 6 13.60 1.93 -17.95
N CYS A 7 12.91 0.83 -17.62
CA CYS A 7 11.65 0.52 -18.29
C CYS A 7 10.71 1.67 -17.89
N PRO A 8 10.16 2.46 -18.83
CA PRO A 8 9.23 3.50 -18.47
C PRO A 8 8.02 2.81 -17.85
N TYR A 9 7.86 2.93 -16.53
CA TYR A 9 6.65 2.45 -15.86
C TYR A 9 5.49 3.27 -16.43
N HIS A 10 4.72 2.69 -17.36
CA HIS A 10 3.56 3.37 -17.92
C HIS A 10 2.38 3.40 -16.94
N LEU A 11 2.33 2.45 -16.00
CA LEU A 11 1.34 2.37 -14.92
C LEU A 11 1.78 1.36 -13.85
N VAL A 12 1.55 1.68 -12.56
CA VAL A 12 1.66 0.73 -11.45
C VAL A 12 0.30 0.67 -10.76
N GLN A 13 -0.25 -0.54 -10.60
CA GLN A 13 -1.49 -0.78 -9.87
C GLN A 13 -1.20 -1.67 -8.65
N SER A 14 -1.77 -1.30 -7.50
CA SER A 14 -1.73 -2.11 -6.29
C SER A 14 -3.11 -2.09 -5.63
N CYS A 15 -3.58 -3.26 -5.21
CA CYS A 15 -4.87 -3.43 -4.54
C CYS A 15 -4.71 -4.47 -3.43
N PHE A 16 -5.29 -4.19 -2.27
CA PHE A 16 -5.35 -5.12 -1.15
C PHE A 16 -6.73 -5.00 -0.51
N THR A 17 -7.46 -6.11 -0.50
CA THR A 17 -8.80 -6.21 0.09
C THR A 17 -8.91 -7.53 0.85
N TYR A 18 -9.76 -7.56 1.87
CA TYR A 18 -10.18 -8.78 2.56
C TYR A 18 -11.66 -8.69 2.93
N LEU A 19 -12.26 -9.84 3.22
CA LEU A 19 -13.64 -9.90 3.69
C LEU A 19 -13.66 -9.70 5.21
N ALA A 20 -14.27 -8.61 5.66
CA ALA A 20 -14.52 -8.36 7.07
C ALA A 20 -15.74 -9.18 7.54
N THR A 21 -15.65 -9.75 8.74
CA THR A 21 -16.79 -10.42 9.39
C THR A 21 -17.72 -9.40 10.03
N SER A 22 -18.94 -9.80 10.40
CA SER A 22 -19.85 -8.93 11.17
C SER A 22 -19.21 -8.41 12.46
N ASP A 23 -18.51 -9.29 13.19
CA ASP A 23 -17.76 -8.92 14.40
C ASP A 23 -16.71 -7.84 14.12
N PHE A 24 -16.01 -7.91 12.98
CA PHE A 24 -15.05 -6.89 12.58
C PHE A 24 -15.74 -5.53 12.40
N HIS A 25 -16.87 -5.49 11.68
CA HIS A 25 -17.61 -4.24 11.42
C HIS A 25 -18.16 -3.58 12.69
N GLU A 26 -18.39 -4.37 13.74
CA GLU A 26 -18.90 -3.87 15.01
C GLU A 26 -17.77 -3.49 15.98
N ASN A 27 -16.71 -4.28 16.06
CA ASN A 27 -15.79 -4.26 17.19
C ASN A 27 -14.35 -3.85 16.83
N ASN A 28 -13.97 -3.89 15.55
CA ASN A 28 -12.59 -3.60 15.19
C ASN A 28 -12.23 -2.12 15.39
N ILE A 29 -11.00 -1.85 15.85
CA ILE A 29 -10.49 -0.49 16.05
C ILE A 29 -10.49 0.35 14.76
N ARG A 30 -10.41 -0.29 13.59
CA ARG A 30 -10.40 0.36 12.27
C ARG A 30 -11.75 0.94 11.85
N VAL A 31 -12.83 0.55 12.51
CA VAL A 31 -14.17 1.13 12.25
C VAL A 31 -14.52 2.23 13.25
N LYS A 32 -13.60 2.56 14.18
CA LYS A 32 -13.82 3.51 15.27
C LYS A 32 -13.09 4.83 14.97
N PRO A 33 -13.79 5.97 14.92
CA PRO A 33 -13.19 7.26 14.56
C PRO A 33 -12.23 7.82 15.62
N ASP A 34 -12.24 7.28 16.83
CA ASP A 34 -11.39 7.66 17.96
C ASP A 34 -10.16 6.74 18.13
N LEU A 35 -10.03 5.69 17.31
CA LEU A 35 -8.90 4.75 17.30
C LEU A 35 -8.18 4.80 15.95
N ASP A 36 -8.25 3.73 15.14
CA ASP A 36 -7.62 3.65 13.82
C ASP A 36 -8.55 4.28 12.76
N ALA A 37 -8.79 5.58 12.92
CA ALA A 37 -9.84 6.35 12.25
C ALA A 37 -9.70 6.48 10.72
N LEU A 38 -8.57 6.08 10.16
CA LEU A 38 -8.34 6.08 8.71
C LEU A 38 -8.96 4.86 8.01
N GLY A 39 -9.50 3.90 8.76
CA GLY A 39 -10.23 2.75 8.22
C GLY A 39 -9.43 1.95 7.19
N ALA A 40 -10.10 1.52 6.13
CA ALA A 40 -9.47 0.75 5.06
C ALA A 40 -8.30 1.50 4.37
N LEU A 41 -8.39 2.83 4.25
CA LEU A 41 -7.32 3.63 3.66
C LEU A 41 -6.03 3.58 4.51
N GLY A 42 -6.17 3.70 5.83
CA GLY A 42 -5.08 3.58 6.80
C GLY A 42 -4.49 2.17 6.89
N ASP A 43 -5.34 1.16 6.86
CA ASP A 43 -4.95 -0.24 7.05
C ASP A 43 -4.36 -0.86 5.77
N VAL A 44 -5.21 -1.08 4.76
CA VAL A 44 -4.80 -1.77 3.52
C VAL A 44 -4.25 -0.80 2.48
N GLY A 45 -4.81 0.41 2.41
CA GLY A 45 -4.36 1.45 1.47
C GLY A 45 -2.90 1.86 1.68
N TRP A 46 -2.41 1.84 2.92
CA TRP A 46 -1.01 2.11 3.26
C TRP A 46 -0.04 1.19 2.52
N TYR A 47 -0.33 -0.12 2.47
CA TYR A 47 0.50 -1.10 1.76
C TYR A 47 0.47 -0.88 0.26
N CYS A 48 -0.69 -0.57 -0.32
CA CYS A 48 -0.82 -0.27 -1.74
C CYS A 48 0.01 0.96 -2.13
N ILE A 49 -0.09 2.04 -1.36
CA ILE A 49 0.72 3.25 -1.56
C ILE A 49 2.20 2.93 -1.42
N ARG A 50 2.58 2.14 -0.40
CA ARG A 50 3.97 1.74 -0.19
C ARG A 50 4.53 0.94 -1.37
N ALA A 51 3.76 0.02 -1.93
CA ALA A 51 4.16 -0.79 -3.08
C ALA A 51 4.34 0.07 -4.34
N ILE A 52 3.42 1.01 -4.59
CA ILE A 52 3.53 1.97 -5.70
C ILE A 52 4.78 2.84 -5.54
N LEU A 53 4.98 3.43 -4.35
CA LEU A 53 6.17 4.22 -4.06
C LEU A 53 7.44 3.40 -4.22
N PHE A 54 7.48 2.16 -3.76
CA PHE A 54 8.62 1.27 -3.97
C PHE A 54 8.93 1.04 -5.45
N ALA A 55 7.91 0.87 -6.30
CA ALA A 55 8.08 0.65 -7.73
C ALA A 55 8.59 1.88 -8.50
N VAL A 56 8.45 3.09 -7.94
CA VAL A 56 8.88 4.36 -8.55
C VAL A 56 9.99 5.03 -7.73
N ASP A 57 10.88 4.24 -7.13
CA ASP A 57 12.04 4.70 -6.36
C ASP A 57 11.71 5.70 -5.24
N TYR A 58 10.51 5.58 -4.68
CA TYR A 58 9.93 6.45 -3.68
C TYR A 58 9.83 7.92 -4.11
N GLU A 59 9.78 8.21 -5.40
CA GLU A 59 9.39 9.52 -5.89
C GLU A 59 7.93 9.81 -5.54
N LEU A 60 7.65 11.02 -5.04
CA LEU A 60 6.28 11.42 -4.74
C LEU A 60 5.53 11.70 -6.06
N PRO A 61 4.25 11.34 -6.18
CA PRO A 61 3.45 11.78 -7.31
C PRO A 61 3.26 13.31 -7.25
N LYS A 62 3.09 13.95 -8.39
CA LYS A 62 2.81 15.40 -8.46
C LYS A 62 1.43 15.75 -7.91
N SER A 63 0.45 14.90 -8.22
CA SER A 63 -0.95 15.09 -7.82
C SER A 63 -1.59 13.75 -7.45
N VAL A 64 -2.49 13.76 -6.49
CA VAL A 64 -3.31 12.62 -6.08
C VAL A 64 -4.79 12.95 -6.27
N LYS A 65 -5.55 12.04 -6.85
CA LYS A 65 -7.00 12.16 -7.00
C LYS A 65 -7.67 10.86 -6.60
N ALA A 66 -8.65 10.94 -5.71
CA ALA A 66 -9.47 9.79 -5.36
C ALA A 66 -10.51 9.48 -6.44
N LEU A 67 -10.89 8.21 -6.52
CA LEU A 67 -11.93 7.76 -7.45
C LEU A 67 -13.31 7.76 -6.76
N PRO A 68 -14.41 7.91 -7.53
CA PRO A 68 -15.75 7.73 -7.00
C PRO A 68 -15.96 6.32 -6.41
N GLY A 69 -16.93 6.17 -5.52
CA GLY A 69 -17.32 4.87 -4.96
C GLY A 69 -16.71 4.53 -3.60
N THR A 70 -16.07 5.49 -2.92
CA THR A 70 -15.72 5.34 -1.51
C THR A 70 -16.97 5.16 -0.67
N VAL A 71 -17.02 4.09 0.12
CA VAL A 71 -18.09 3.82 1.08
C VAL A 71 -17.61 4.25 2.46
N PHE A 72 -18.52 4.79 3.26
CA PHE A 72 -18.26 5.16 4.64
C PHE A 72 -19.25 4.44 5.55
N ASN A 73 -18.80 4.05 6.75
CA ASN A 73 -19.70 3.57 7.79
C ASN A 73 -20.50 4.73 8.41
N GLU A 74 -21.46 4.42 9.29
CA GLU A 74 -22.28 5.44 9.98
C GLU A 74 -21.46 6.45 10.80
N ALA A 75 -20.25 6.08 11.21
CA ALA A 75 -19.31 6.94 11.94
C ALA A 75 -18.42 7.79 11.02
N GLY A 76 -18.61 7.73 9.70
CA GLY A 76 -17.83 8.49 8.72
C GLY A 76 -16.42 7.95 8.47
N VAL A 77 -16.13 6.71 8.86
CA VAL A 77 -14.85 6.03 8.59
C VAL A 77 -14.92 5.32 7.25
N GLN A 78 -13.85 5.39 6.45
CA GLN A 78 -13.80 4.73 5.14
C GLN A 78 -13.89 3.21 5.29
N ASP A 79 -14.95 2.68 4.72
CA ASP A 79 -15.33 1.28 4.77
C ASP A 79 -14.76 0.52 3.57
N PHE A 80 -14.63 -0.80 3.74
CA PHE A 80 -13.96 -1.69 2.79
C PHE A 80 -14.72 -1.71 1.46
N VAL A 81 -14.17 -1.06 0.43
CA VAL A 81 -14.66 -1.25 -0.94
C VAL A 81 -14.03 -2.54 -1.49
N ILE A 82 -14.84 -3.59 -1.56
CA ILE A 82 -14.53 -4.94 -2.09
C ILE A 82 -14.70 -4.97 -3.63
N PRO A 83 -13.85 -5.73 -4.36
CA PRO A 83 -14.42 -6.75 -5.28
C PRO A 83 -13.75 -8.15 -5.25
N VAL A 84 -14.56 -9.15 -4.88
CA VAL A 84 -14.78 -10.55 -5.33
C VAL A 84 -13.62 -11.55 -5.53
N LYS A 85 -13.34 -12.35 -4.48
CA LYS A 85 -13.48 -13.84 -4.43
C LYS A 85 -13.29 -14.34 -2.99
N GLU A 86 -14.22 -15.17 -2.49
CA GLU A 86 -14.36 -15.55 -1.07
C GLU A 86 -13.28 -16.50 -0.52
N ASP A 87 -12.41 -17.01 -1.38
CA ASP A 87 -11.57 -18.18 -1.12
C ASP A 87 -10.06 -17.92 -1.29
N SER A 88 -9.64 -16.74 -1.72
CA SER A 88 -8.21 -16.40 -1.81
C SER A 88 -7.90 -14.92 -1.91
N ALA A 89 -6.74 -14.52 -1.37
CA ALA A 89 -6.07 -13.27 -1.70
C ALA A 89 -4.74 -13.61 -2.39
N ALA A 90 -4.49 -13.05 -3.57
CA ALA A 90 -3.27 -13.24 -4.35
C ALA A 90 -2.79 -11.89 -4.89
N PHE A 91 -1.48 -11.71 -5.03
CA PHE A 91 -0.90 -10.61 -5.79
C PHE A 91 -0.10 -11.18 -6.97
N SER A 92 -0.10 -10.47 -8.09
CA SER A 92 0.70 -10.80 -9.26
C SER A 92 1.35 -9.52 -9.78
N ALA A 93 2.61 -9.61 -10.21
CA ALA A 93 3.34 -8.50 -10.80
C ALA A 93 3.76 -8.90 -12.21
N GLY A 94 3.62 -7.98 -13.18
CA GLY A 94 4.04 -8.21 -14.55
C GLY A 94 4.23 -6.90 -15.31
N ILE A 95 5.12 -6.93 -16.30
CA ILE A 95 5.38 -5.82 -17.22
C ILE A 95 4.48 -6.04 -18.44
N GLU A 96 3.71 -5.02 -18.84
CA GLU A 96 2.69 -5.12 -19.92
C GLU A 96 1.55 -6.12 -19.64
N SER A 97 1.36 -6.53 -18.38
CA SER A 97 0.21 -7.33 -17.95
C SER A 97 -1.03 -6.44 -17.88
N TRP A 98 -1.76 -6.35 -18.99
CA TRP A 98 -3.02 -5.61 -19.11
C TRP A 98 -4.20 -6.57 -19.31
N PHE A 99 -5.41 -6.14 -18.94
CA PHE A 99 -6.63 -6.88 -19.25
C PHE A 99 -6.98 -6.73 -20.74
N ASN A 100 -7.76 -7.65 -21.31
CA ASN A 100 -8.41 -7.39 -22.60
C ASN A 100 -9.43 -6.25 -22.46
N ASP A 101 -9.88 -5.66 -23.59
CA ASP A 101 -10.77 -4.49 -23.60
C ASP A 101 -12.09 -4.71 -22.85
N LEU A 102 -12.50 -5.96 -22.63
CA LEU A 102 -13.70 -6.35 -21.91
C LEU A 102 -13.44 -6.74 -20.45
N VAL A 103 -12.19 -6.68 -19.99
CA VAL A 103 -11.75 -7.09 -18.64
C VAL A 103 -12.09 -8.56 -18.31
N THR A 104 -12.20 -9.43 -19.32
CA THR A 104 -12.56 -10.86 -19.15
C THR A 104 -11.35 -11.78 -19.07
N GLY A 105 -10.13 -11.27 -19.25
CA GLY A 105 -8.91 -12.05 -19.18
C GLY A 105 -7.65 -11.21 -19.34
N TRP A 106 -6.50 -11.82 -19.06
CA TRP A 106 -5.18 -11.21 -19.22
C TRP A 106 -4.75 -11.24 -20.69
N LYS A 107 -4.21 -10.13 -21.19
CA LYS A 107 -3.58 -10.06 -22.51
C LYS A 107 -2.25 -10.81 -22.54
N THR A 108 -1.48 -10.71 -21.45
CA THR A 108 -0.26 -11.49 -21.19
C THR A 108 -0.32 -12.01 -19.77
N MET A 109 -0.21 -13.34 -19.59
CA MET A 109 -0.15 -13.93 -18.26
C MET A 109 1.18 -13.59 -17.57
N PRO A 110 1.17 -13.25 -16.27
CA PRO A 110 2.38 -13.14 -15.48
C PRO A 110 3.15 -14.47 -15.43
N SER A 111 4.48 -14.41 -15.43
CA SER A 111 5.32 -15.56 -15.11
C SER A 111 5.42 -15.73 -13.60
N GLU A 112 5.29 -16.96 -13.12
CA GLU A 112 5.49 -17.27 -11.71
C GLU A 112 6.99 -17.44 -11.42
N HIS A 113 7.48 -16.73 -10.42
CA HIS A 113 8.84 -16.88 -9.90
C HIS A 113 8.76 -17.06 -8.40
N VAL A 114 9.29 -18.19 -7.91
CA VAL A 114 9.35 -18.49 -6.48
C VAL A 114 10.75 -18.16 -5.97
N VAL A 115 10.82 -17.25 -4.98
CA VAL A 115 12.05 -16.93 -4.25
C VAL A 115 11.92 -17.51 -2.85
N THR A 116 12.87 -18.33 -2.43
CA THR A 116 12.91 -18.90 -1.08
C THR A 116 13.75 -18.05 -0.14
N THR A 117 13.35 -17.99 1.13
CA THR A 117 14.07 -17.25 2.19
C THR A 117 14.17 -18.12 3.45
N ASP A 118 15.33 -18.12 4.09
CA ASP A 118 15.57 -18.94 5.29
C ASP A 118 14.77 -18.46 6.52
N LEU A 119 14.44 -17.16 6.56
CA LEU A 119 13.68 -16.52 7.63
C LEU A 119 12.45 -15.81 7.05
N PRO A 120 11.34 -15.74 7.80
CA PRO A 120 10.18 -14.99 7.36
C PRO A 120 10.46 -13.48 7.45
N GLN A 121 9.74 -12.71 6.63
CA GLN A 121 9.99 -11.28 6.42
C GLN A 121 9.89 -10.44 7.70
N GLU A 122 8.99 -10.77 8.62
CA GLU A 122 8.81 -10.09 9.90
C GLU A 122 9.98 -10.36 10.85
N ALA A 123 10.58 -11.55 10.80
CA ALA A 123 11.79 -11.85 11.56
C ALA A 123 12.97 -11.03 11.03
N LEU A 124 13.07 -10.88 9.70
CA LEU A 124 14.06 -10.00 9.07
C LEU A 124 13.85 -8.53 9.45
N MET A 125 12.61 -8.06 9.50
CA MET A 125 12.28 -6.70 9.95
C MET A 125 12.75 -6.43 11.38
N VAL A 126 12.44 -7.33 12.32
CA VAL A 126 12.86 -7.18 13.73
C VAL A 126 14.38 -7.31 13.87
N LYS A 127 15.00 -8.20 13.09
CA LYS A 127 16.47 -8.34 13.03
C LYS A 127 17.13 -7.04 12.58
N GLU A 128 16.66 -6.43 11.51
CA GLU A 128 17.18 -5.15 11.03
C GLU A 128 17.00 -4.04 12.06
N PHE A 129 15.78 -3.89 12.60
CA PHE A 129 15.49 -2.89 13.64
C PHE A 129 16.38 -3.05 14.87
N SER A 130 16.52 -4.27 15.40
CA SER A 130 17.37 -4.53 16.56
C SER A 130 18.84 -4.28 16.27
N GLY A 131 19.32 -4.57 15.05
CA GLY A 131 20.66 -4.25 14.58
C GLY A 131 20.93 -2.75 14.60
N LEU A 132 20.05 -1.95 14.01
CA LEU A 132 20.14 -0.48 14.01
C LEU A 132 20.19 0.09 15.44
N VAL A 133 19.33 -0.41 16.33
CA VAL A 133 19.34 0.01 17.75
C VAL A 133 20.65 -0.38 18.45
N ALA A 134 21.16 -1.59 18.18
CA ALA A 134 22.42 -2.04 18.77
C ALA A 134 23.61 -1.18 18.30
N ASP A 135 23.66 -0.83 17.03
CA ASP A 135 24.70 0.03 16.47
C ASP A 135 24.68 1.44 17.05
N ILE A 136 23.49 2.04 17.22
CA ILE A 136 23.36 3.33 17.91
C ILE A 136 23.90 3.21 19.34
N LYS A 137 23.50 2.18 20.09
CA LYS A 137 23.85 2.02 21.50
C LYS A 137 25.32 1.66 21.73
N ARG A 138 25.92 0.85 20.86
CA ARG A 138 27.29 0.31 21.04
C ARG A 138 28.33 1.14 20.31
N ASN A 139 28.00 1.60 19.10
CA ASN A 139 28.94 2.23 18.19
C ASN A 139 28.70 3.74 18.05
N GLY A 140 27.64 4.30 18.66
CA GLY A 140 27.31 5.72 18.55
C GLY A 140 26.86 6.13 17.15
N SER A 141 26.40 5.17 16.34
CA SER A 141 25.90 5.42 14.99
C SER A 141 24.75 6.43 15.01
N LYS A 142 24.63 7.22 13.94
CA LYS A 142 23.50 8.13 13.76
C LYS A 142 22.24 7.36 13.35
N LEU A 143 21.08 7.91 13.69
CA LEU A 143 19.79 7.38 13.25
C LEU A 143 19.69 7.40 11.72
N GLU A 144 19.43 6.22 11.13
CA GLU A 144 19.18 6.11 9.70
C GLU A 144 17.87 6.80 9.32
N GLN A 145 17.94 7.76 8.40
CA GLN A 145 16.78 8.56 7.99
C GLN A 145 15.90 7.87 6.94
N LYS A 146 16.34 6.74 6.38
CA LYS A 146 15.59 6.00 5.36
C LYS A 146 14.18 5.66 5.83
N TRP A 147 14.06 4.89 6.91
CA TRP A 147 12.78 4.40 7.44
C TRP A 147 11.75 5.50 7.76
N PRO A 148 12.11 6.58 8.49
CA PRO A 148 11.17 7.68 8.72
C PRO A 148 10.83 8.45 7.44
N THR A 149 11.78 8.59 6.50
CA THR A 149 11.52 9.27 5.21
C THR A 149 10.53 8.49 4.36
N LEU A 150 10.72 7.17 4.22
CA LEU A 150 9.81 6.32 3.44
C LEU A 150 8.41 6.30 4.06
N SER A 151 8.32 6.23 5.39
CA SER A 151 7.04 6.25 6.10
C SER A 151 6.31 7.59 5.94
N ARG A 152 7.03 8.71 6.02
CA ARG A 152 6.46 10.04 5.77
C ARG A 152 5.92 10.18 4.36
N LYS A 153 6.63 9.71 3.34
CA LYS A 153 6.17 9.76 1.96
C LYS A 153 4.88 8.97 1.76
N THR A 154 4.76 7.78 2.35
CA THR A 154 3.52 7.00 2.33
C THR A 154 2.37 7.75 2.99
N GLN A 155 2.60 8.34 4.18
CA GLN A 155 1.58 9.13 4.87
C GLN A 155 1.13 10.34 4.06
N LEU A 156 2.05 11.07 3.42
CA LEU A 156 1.71 12.24 2.61
C LEU A 156 0.76 11.89 1.45
N VAL A 157 1.02 10.79 0.75
CA VAL A 157 0.13 10.33 -0.32
C VAL A 157 -1.21 9.88 0.25
N LEU A 158 -1.22 9.19 1.39
CA LEU A 158 -2.46 8.76 2.06
C LEU A 158 -3.32 9.96 2.46
N ASP A 159 -2.71 10.96 3.08
CA ASP A 159 -3.38 12.20 3.50
C ASP A 159 -3.95 12.93 2.28
N ALA A 160 -3.22 12.96 1.15
CA ALA A 160 -3.72 13.54 -0.09
C ALA A 160 -4.92 12.77 -0.68
N VAL A 161 -4.96 11.43 -0.57
CA VAL A 161 -6.16 10.65 -0.93
C VAL A 161 -7.35 11.06 -0.06
N LYS A 162 -7.17 11.12 1.26
CA LYS A 162 -8.21 11.55 2.20
C LYS A 162 -8.73 12.95 1.88
N VAL A 163 -7.82 13.91 1.68
CA VAL A 163 -8.16 15.30 1.33
C VAL A 163 -8.90 15.36 -0.01
N SER A 164 -8.49 14.58 -1.01
CA SER A 164 -9.20 14.51 -2.29
C SER A 164 -10.66 14.07 -2.10
N ILE A 165 -10.90 13.06 -1.25
CA ILE A 165 -12.25 12.56 -0.96
C ILE A 165 -13.09 13.63 -0.23
N GLU A 166 -12.52 14.28 0.79
CA GLU A 166 -13.17 15.37 1.54
C GLU A 166 -13.52 16.58 0.64
N ARG A 167 -12.74 16.81 -0.42
CA ARG A 167 -12.97 17.90 -1.39
C ARG A 167 -13.88 17.50 -2.55
N GLY A 168 -14.56 16.37 -2.50
CA GLY A 168 -15.44 15.93 -3.59
C GLY A 168 -14.68 15.40 -4.81
N LEU A 169 -13.58 14.68 -4.57
CA LEU A 169 -12.72 14.04 -5.57
C LEU A 169 -11.86 15.00 -6.39
N GLU A 170 -11.57 16.19 -5.87
CA GLU A 170 -10.66 17.14 -6.51
C GLU A 170 -9.19 16.68 -6.39
N PRO A 171 -8.34 16.96 -7.40
CA PRO A 171 -6.90 16.69 -7.31
C PRO A 171 -6.23 17.46 -6.15
N VAL A 172 -5.22 16.83 -5.54
CA VAL A 172 -4.39 17.40 -4.48
C VAL A 172 -2.93 17.33 -4.91
N GLU A 173 -2.26 18.48 -5.01
CA GLU A 173 -0.84 18.57 -5.31
C GLU A 173 0.03 18.22 -4.09
N LEU A 174 1.19 17.60 -4.32
CA LEU A 174 2.15 17.17 -3.30
C LEU A 174 3.54 17.82 -3.45
#